data_AF-A0A955XKQ1-F1
#
_entry.id   AF-A0A955XKQ1-F1
#
_cell.length_a   1.000
_cell.length_b   1.000
_cell.length_c   1.000
_cell.angle_alpha   90.00
_cell.angle_beta   90.00
_cell.angle_gamma   90.00
#
_symmetry.space_group_name_H-M   'P 1'
#
loop_
_entity.id
_entity.type
_entity.pdbx_description
1 polymer ?
#
loop_
_entity_poly.entity_id
_entity_poly.type
_entity_poly.pdbx_seq_one_letter_code
_entity_poly.pdbx_strand_id
1 'polypeptide(L)'
;MQPETEDPTQDPVRRVRDRFLADRRAFIQTHGPEAFDQAQVLYACARTGKRVVLRDAFYGPQPAGPVDAFVGRLRDTWWRGRQTFAGEAEPGVDLKPVAGFYARYLGEVGFDWIVEFDAEAGGATHAWRVDARGRAWRLDLPTDEGMFRDQTGTFFDLRAGWRWVVDRHRPGGQLVVAEVQPGYVVGARVGVPGDADPAARPDPALEDAFSARARADFDVLEFLGGPTAEALPFHGERYGEWLGDASAEVDAGTLELFVLADSSNFLAGIEDLCARRGIAVEWVTPDADLKVALHHGPLRLELNFAYPFLRTLHTGRSFVEGTRAFYLPVVDALDDALDLLRAVEKHVRGHRIRVEEGVVLVIDAPDDGPAVGRWNLMTLVGRQPFRGAEGEADLLRLLGYDPDAARFLPRPDTLDVCPVTGAPARVNKVVRPVDLLGVDPRTLVGVAIGPHFVYYTLDSATHSTPVEPGPGKAVTDLEAAYRARLDEASTSLLDATPLAEGDDAPLLLVGFDVGSLVLEPARVRALLDAVGSPITGPAFAYAFFADTLVVSPTRLSGRALYHARLAALE
;
A
#
# COMPACT_ATOMS: atom_id res chain seq x y z
N MET A 1 -32.14 26.80 6.12
CA MET A 1 -32.87 25.53 6.30
C MET A 1 -33.25 25.46 7.77
N GLN A 2 -34.54 25.58 8.10
CA GLN A 2 -35.00 25.37 9.48
C GLN A 2 -34.93 23.86 9.78
N PRO A 3 -34.54 23.45 11.00
CA PRO A 3 -34.58 22.04 11.37
C PRO A 3 -36.04 21.59 11.40
N GLU A 4 -36.40 20.65 10.54
CA GLU A 4 -37.69 19.98 10.58
C GLU A 4 -37.87 19.36 11.98
N THR A 5 -39.02 19.63 12.59
CA THR A 5 -39.39 19.12 13.90
C THR A 5 -39.72 17.63 13.72
N GLU A 6 -38.76 16.77 14.10
CA GLU A 6 -38.88 15.31 13.94
C GLU A 6 -40.05 14.73 14.76
N ASP A 7 -40.82 13.83 14.14
CA ASP A 7 -41.90 13.08 14.79
C ASP A 7 -41.33 12.12 15.86
N PRO A 8 -41.68 12.29 17.15
CA PRO A 8 -41.15 11.47 18.24
C PRO A 8 -41.64 10.01 18.23
N THR A 9 -42.61 9.65 17.37
CA THR A 9 -43.21 8.31 17.33
C THR A 9 -42.45 7.29 16.48
N GLN A 10 -41.43 7.70 15.72
CA GLN A 10 -40.62 6.77 14.92
C GLN A 10 -39.59 6.02 15.77
N ASP A 11 -39.44 4.72 15.51
CA ASP A 11 -38.40 3.84 16.07
C ASP A 11 -37.01 4.54 16.04
N PRO A 12 -36.37 4.78 17.20
CA PRO A 12 -35.06 5.41 17.29
C PRO A 12 -33.99 4.74 16.43
N VAL A 13 -34.03 3.41 16.28
CA VAL A 13 -33.06 2.65 15.48
C VAL A 13 -33.26 2.93 14.00
N ARG A 14 -34.51 2.95 13.53
CA ARG A 14 -34.84 3.25 12.14
C ARG A 14 -34.38 4.65 11.72
N ARG A 15 -34.68 5.68 12.51
CA ARG A 15 -34.25 7.06 12.23
C ARG A 15 -32.73 7.18 12.15
N VAL A 16 -32.05 6.48 13.04
CA VAL A 16 -30.58 6.41 13.09
C VAL A 16 -30.01 5.75 11.84
N ARG A 17 -30.59 4.62 11.41
CA ARG A 17 -30.21 3.92 10.19
C ARG A 17 -30.39 4.83 8.96
N ASP A 18 -31.57 5.43 8.79
CA ASP A 18 -31.87 6.28 7.63
C ASP A 18 -30.88 7.46 7.52
N ARG A 19 -30.50 8.04 8.67
CA ARG A 19 -29.48 9.10 8.71
C ARG A 19 -28.08 8.59 8.41
N PHE A 20 -27.68 7.45 8.97
CA PHE A 20 -26.40 6.81 8.66
C PHE A 20 -26.27 6.56 7.16
N LEU A 21 -27.31 6.04 6.52
CA LEU A 21 -27.35 5.84 5.07
C LEU A 21 -27.22 7.14 4.28
N ALA A 22 -27.86 8.22 4.74
CA ALA A 22 -27.77 9.54 4.12
C ALA A 22 -26.37 10.16 4.25
N ASP A 23 -25.78 10.13 5.46
CA ASP A 23 -24.45 10.65 5.73
C ASP A 23 -23.39 9.83 4.98
N ARG A 24 -23.56 8.50 4.94
CA ARG A 24 -22.73 7.60 4.16
C ARG A 24 -22.82 7.97 2.69
N ARG A 25 -24.02 8.05 2.11
CA ARG A 25 -24.19 8.45 0.70
C ARG A 25 -23.52 9.80 0.38
N ALA A 26 -23.68 10.81 1.24
CA ALA A 26 -23.02 12.10 1.05
C ALA A 26 -21.49 11.96 1.08
N PHE A 27 -20.96 11.15 1.98
CA PHE A 27 -19.54 10.85 2.08
C PHE A 27 -18.99 10.15 0.84
N ILE A 28 -19.69 9.12 0.35
CA ILE A 28 -19.39 8.41 -0.90
C ILE A 28 -19.37 9.37 -2.09
N GLN A 29 -20.37 10.26 -2.17
CA GLN A 29 -20.45 11.25 -3.23
C GLN A 29 -19.31 12.26 -3.19
N THR A 30 -18.85 12.60 -1.99
CA THR A 30 -17.80 13.61 -1.79
C THR A 30 -16.40 13.02 -1.89
N HIS A 31 -16.18 11.77 -1.47
CA HIS A 31 -14.85 11.17 -1.29
C HIS A 31 -14.66 9.88 -2.12
N GLY A 32 -15.68 9.46 -2.87
CA GLY A 32 -15.64 8.29 -3.74
C GLY A 32 -15.75 6.94 -3.02
N PRO A 33 -15.89 5.81 -3.78
CA PRO A 33 -15.91 4.39 -3.37
C PRO A 33 -14.77 3.95 -2.44
N GLU A 34 -13.86 4.86 -2.17
CA GLU A 34 -12.56 4.67 -1.56
C GLU A 34 -12.52 5.05 -0.09
N ALA A 35 -13.45 5.91 0.34
CA ALA A 35 -13.63 6.36 1.71
C ALA A 35 -14.30 5.28 2.60
N PHE A 36 -14.23 4.02 2.18
CA PHE A 36 -15.28 3.05 2.44
C PHE A 36 -15.00 1.98 3.49
N ASP A 37 -13.80 1.93 4.05
CA ASP A 37 -13.50 1.08 5.20
C ASP A 37 -13.68 1.84 6.53
N GLN A 38 -14.56 2.84 6.54
CA GLN A 38 -14.93 3.56 7.76
C GLN A 38 -16.12 2.90 8.45
N ALA A 39 -15.83 2.20 9.53
CA ALA A 39 -16.84 1.82 10.48
C ALA A 39 -17.28 3.04 11.32
N GLN A 40 -18.58 3.15 11.61
CA GLN A 40 -19.12 4.27 12.37
C GLN A 40 -20.06 3.76 13.47
N VAL A 41 -19.77 4.12 14.71
CA VAL A 41 -20.68 3.82 15.84
C VAL A 41 -21.52 5.05 16.13
N LEU A 42 -22.84 4.86 16.29
CA LEU A 42 -23.73 5.95 16.69
C LEU A 42 -24.26 5.77 18.12
N TYR A 43 -23.96 6.76 18.96
CA TYR A 43 -24.49 6.86 20.32
C TYR A 43 -25.65 7.84 20.35
N ALA A 44 -26.64 7.62 21.21
CA ALA A 44 -27.72 8.57 21.46
C ALA A 44 -27.82 8.89 22.95
N CYS A 45 -28.03 10.15 23.30
CA CYS A 45 -28.35 10.54 24.66
C CYS A 45 -29.79 10.15 24.97
N ALA A 46 -29.98 9.34 26.01
CA ALA A 46 -31.30 8.88 26.41
C ALA A 46 -32.24 10.03 26.84
N ARG A 47 -31.67 11.14 27.32
CA ARG A 47 -32.42 12.30 27.84
C ARG A 47 -32.71 13.36 26.78
N THR A 48 -31.77 13.63 25.88
CA THR A 48 -31.87 14.77 24.94
C THR A 48 -32.06 14.33 23.49
N GLY A 49 -31.92 13.04 23.19
CA GLY A 49 -31.88 12.54 21.82
C GLY A 49 -30.63 12.95 21.03
N LYS A 50 -29.72 13.76 21.62
CA LYS A 50 -28.47 14.20 20.99
C LYS A 50 -27.61 12.98 20.65
N ARG A 51 -27.10 12.90 19.43
CA ARG A 51 -26.34 11.75 18.94
C ARG A 51 -24.88 12.10 18.70
N VAL A 52 -23.99 11.11 18.86
CA VAL A 52 -22.55 11.23 18.59
C VAL A 52 -22.16 10.11 17.63
N VAL A 53 -21.58 10.47 16.48
CA VAL A 53 -20.93 9.53 15.57
C VAL A 53 -19.49 9.40 16.00
N LEU A 54 -19.07 8.21 16.44
CA LEU A 54 -17.64 7.90 16.58
C LEU A 54 -17.16 7.28 15.28
N ARG A 55 -16.26 8.00 14.61
CA ARG A 55 -15.37 7.45 13.59
C ARG A 55 -14.18 6.79 14.34
N ASP A 56 -13.54 5.79 13.76
CA ASP A 56 -12.34 5.08 14.27
C ASP A 56 -12.51 3.90 15.25
N ALA A 57 -13.70 3.59 15.77
CA ALA A 57 -13.83 2.47 16.72
C ALA A 57 -13.49 1.08 16.14
N PHE A 58 -13.43 0.93 14.81
CA PHE A 58 -13.04 -0.31 14.13
C PHE A 58 -11.94 -0.08 13.08
N TYR A 59 -11.14 0.97 13.23
CA TYR A 59 -9.99 1.15 12.34
C TYR A 59 -9.01 -0.02 12.55
N GLY A 60 -8.62 -0.65 11.45
CA GLY A 60 -7.78 -1.84 11.46
C GLY A 60 -7.32 -2.20 10.05
N PRO A 61 -6.44 -3.21 9.90
CA PRO A 61 -6.04 -3.70 8.60
C PRO A 61 -7.27 -4.14 7.79
N GLN A 62 -7.13 -4.19 6.46
CA GLN A 62 -8.18 -4.68 5.56
C GLN A 62 -8.79 -5.99 6.11
N PRO A 63 -10.12 -6.14 6.06
CA PRO A 63 -10.75 -7.37 6.51
C PRO A 63 -10.16 -8.56 5.74
N ALA A 64 -9.54 -9.47 6.47
CA ALA A 64 -8.99 -10.70 5.90
C ALA A 64 -9.62 -11.93 6.57
N GLY A 65 -9.79 -12.97 5.78
CA GLY A 65 -10.31 -14.27 6.19
C GLY A 65 -11.83 -14.39 6.10
N PRO A 66 -12.36 -15.52 6.59
CA PRO A 66 -13.77 -15.87 6.49
C PRO A 66 -14.72 -14.81 7.06
N VAL A 67 -15.86 -14.61 6.39
CA VAL A 67 -16.86 -13.59 6.74
C VAL A 67 -17.44 -13.75 8.15
N ASP A 68 -17.60 -14.98 8.64
CA ASP A 68 -18.12 -15.28 9.97
C ASP A 68 -17.13 -14.86 11.07
N ALA A 69 -15.86 -15.17 10.89
CA ALA A 69 -14.79 -14.74 11.78
C ALA A 69 -14.69 -13.21 11.81
N PHE A 70 -14.87 -12.56 10.65
CA PHE A 70 -14.90 -11.10 10.56
C PHE A 70 -16.09 -10.49 11.31
N VAL A 71 -17.32 -10.97 11.11
CA VAL A 71 -18.51 -10.51 11.84
C VAL A 71 -18.35 -10.73 13.34
N GLY A 72 -17.75 -11.86 13.76
CA GLY A 72 -17.39 -12.12 15.15
C GLY A 72 -16.43 -11.09 15.74
N ARG A 73 -15.36 -10.73 15.02
CA ARG A 73 -14.42 -9.67 15.43
C ARG A 73 -15.11 -8.31 15.56
N LEU A 74 -15.96 -7.95 14.60
CA LEU A 74 -16.71 -6.70 14.66
C LEU A 74 -17.59 -6.65 15.90
N ARG A 75 -18.31 -7.73 16.24
CA ARG A 75 -19.10 -7.80 17.46
C ARG A 75 -18.24 -7.52 18.70
N ASP A 76 -17.09 -8.16 18.79
CA ASP A 76 -16.22 -8.04 19.96
C ASP A 76 -15.64 -6.62 20.08
N THR A 77 -15.24 -6.01 18.96
CA THR A 77 -14.77 -4.62 18.90
C THR A 77 -15.87 -3.64 19.29
N TRP A 78 -17.08 -3.82 18.75
CA TRP A 78 -18.25 -3.01 19.10
C TRP A 78 -18.55 -3.08 20.60
N TRP A 79 -18.54 -4.29 21.17
CA TRP A 79 -18.81 -4.50 22.59
C TRP A 79 -17.78 -3.80 23.47
N ARG A 80 -16.49 -3.88 23.14
CA ARG A 80 -15.42 -3.16 23.86
C ARG A 80 -15.58 -1.64 23.75
N GLY A 81 -15.80 -1.12 22.54
CA GLY A 81 -16.00 0.32 22.31
C GLY A 81 -17.18 0.89 23.09
N ARG A 82 -18.26 0.10 23.24
CA ARG A 82 -19.38 0.44 24.12
C ARG A 82 -18.98 0.58 25.59
N GLN A 83 -18.15 -0.34 26.11
CA GLN A 83 -17.73 -0.33 27.51
C GLN A 83 -16.82 0.86 27.83
N THR A 84 -15.83 1.14 26.98
CA THR A 84 -14.90 2.26 27.15
C THR A 84 -15.64 3.60 27.17
N PHE A 85 -16.53 3.82 26.20
CA PHE A 85 -17.23 5.10 26.08
C PHE A 85 -18.22 5.38 27.21
N ALA A 86 -18.86 4.33 27.77
CA ALA A 86 -19.69 4.48 28.96
C ALA A 86 -18.89 4.96 30.18
N GLY A 87 -17.58 4.70 30.22
CA GLY A 87 -16.67 5.17 31.27
C GLY A 87 -16.11 6.58 31.06
N GLU A 88 -16.07 7.08 29.82
CA GLU A 88 -15.49 8.38 29.45
C GLU A 88 -16.51 9.52 29.32
N ALA A 89 -17.80 9.22 29.38
CA ALA A 89 -18.86 10.23 29.27
C ALA A 89 -18.78 11.27 30.41
N GLU A 90 -18.96 12.55 30.05
CA GLU A 90 -18.99 13.65 31.03
C GLU A 90 -20.00 13.37 32.17
N PRO A 91 -19.66 13.66 33.44
CA PRO A 91 -20.57 13.49 34.55
C PRO A 91 -21.92 14.18 34.31
N GLY A 92 -23.00 13.39 34.19
CA GLY A 92 -24.36 13.89 33.98
C GLY A 92 -24.90 13.78 32.54
N VAL A 93 -24.12 13.22 31.60
CA VAL A 93 -24.59 12.84 30.25
C VAL A 93 -24.83 11.32 30.19
N ASP A 94 -26.10 10.91 30.19
CA ASP A 94 -26.49 9.50 29.98
C ASP A 94 -26.52 9.19 28.47
N LEU A 95 -25.38 8.76 27.94
CA LEU A 95 -25.25 8.24 26.57
C LEU A 95 -25.57 6.75 26.57
N LYS A 96 -26.63 6.36 25.85
CA LYS A 96 -26.98 4.96 25.63
C LYS A 96 -26.72 4.60 24.17
N PRO A 97 -25.88 3.60 23.88
CA PRO A 97 -25.76 3.10 22.52
C PRO A 97 -27.13 2.56 22.11
N VAL A 98 -27.58 2.94 20.93
CA VAL A 98 -28.84 2.46 20.37
C VAL A 98 -28.60 1.48 19.23
N ALA A 99 -27.54 1.66 18.44
CA ALA A 99 -27.09 0.73 17.42
C ALA A 99 -25.62 0.99 17.02
N GLY A 100 -24.95 0.00 16.45
CA GLY A 100 -23.66 0.16 15.76
C GLY A 100 -23.80 -0.19 14.28
N PHE A 101 -23.05 0.48 13.40
CA PHE A 101 -23.06 0.17 11.97
C PHE A 101 -21.63 0.04 11.44
N TYR A 102 -21.33 -1.13 10.91
CA TYR A 102 -20.15 -1.32 10.07
C TYR A 102 -20.60 -1.27 8.61
N ALA A 103 -19.96 -0.48 7.77
CA ALA A 103 -20.21 -0.45 6.33
C ALA A 103 -18.92 -0.69 5.57
N ARG A 104 -18.95 -1.59 4.60
CA ARG A 104 -17.88 -1.85 3.64
C ARG A 104 -18.46 -1.80 2.24
N TYR A 105 -17.78 -1.10 1.32
CA TYR A 105 -18.15 -1.16 -0.08
C TYR A 105 -17.48 -2.29 -0.80
N LEU A 106 -18.32 -2.99 -1.56
CA LEU A 106 -17.94 -4.07 -2.43
C LEU A 106 -17.94 -3.50 -3.85
N GLY A 107 -16.77 -3.04 -4.31
CA GLY A 107 -16.64 -2.39 -5.62
C GLY A 107 -16.97 -3.33 -6.78
N GLU A 108 -16.77 -4.63 -6.59
CA GLU A 108 -17.05 -5.72 -7.53
C GLU A 108 -18.53 -5.75 -7.95
N VAL A 109 -19.41 -5.31 -7.04
CA VAL A 109 -20.88 -5.39 -7.18
C VAL A 109 -21.56 -4.03 -6.97
N GLY A 110 -20.78 -2.98 -6.73
CA GLY A 110 -21.21 -1.58 -6.71
C GLY A 110 -22.15 -1.20 -5.56
N PHE A 111 -21.98 -1.77 -4.37
CA PHE A 111 -22.83 -1.48 -3.22
C PHE A 111 -22.10 -1.54 -1.87
N ASP A 112 -22.69 -0.90 -0.85
CA ASP A 112 -22.29 -0.99 0.56
C ASP A 112 -22.93 -2.20 1.24
N TRP A 113 -22.12 -3.10 1.79
CA TRP A 113 -22.53 -4.11 2.75
C TRP A 113 -22.46 -3.54 4.16
N ILE A 114 -23.59 -3.52 4.86
CA ILE A 114 -23.70 -2.91 6.18
C ILE A 114 -24.11 -3.97 7.19
N VAL A 115 -23.34 -4.09 8.27
CA VAL A 115 -23.67 -4.93 9.43
C VAL A 115 -24.17 -4.03 10.55
N GLU A 116 -25.38 -4.31 11.02
CA GLU A 116 -26.03 -3.60 12.12
C GLU A 116 -25.90 -4.39 13.41
N PHE A 117 -25.51 -3.69 14.47
CA PHE A 117 -25.36 -4.22 15.83
C PHE A 117 -26.43 -3.60 16.73
N ASP A 118 -27.12 -4.43 17.50
CA ASP A 118 -28.14 -4.00 18.44
C ASP A 118 -27.59 -3.98 19.88
N ALA A 119 -27.86 -2.89 20.60
CA ALA A 119 -27.36 -2.67 21.95
C ALA A 119 -27.96 -3.61 23.01
N GLU A 120 -29.18 -4.11 22.80
CA GLU A 120 -29.86 -5.05 23.70
C GLU A 120 -29.50 -6.50 23.37
N ALA A 121 -29.40 -6.84 22.09
CA ALA A 121 -29.07 -8.21 21.65
C ALA A 121 -27.59 -8.58 21.85
N GLY A 122 -26.69 -7.60 22.00
CA GLY A 122 -25.26 -7.84 22.24
C GLY A 122 -24.52 -8.43 21.03
N GLY A 123 -25.08 -8.32 19.83
CA GLY A 123 -24.57 -8.97 18.62
C GLY A 123 -24.96 -8.25 17.33
N ALA A 124 -24.37 -8.72 16.22
CA ALA A 124 -24.87 -8.38 14.88
C ALA A 124 -26.30 -8.92 14.75
N THR A 125 -27.22 -8.09 14.27
CA THR A 125 -28.65 -8.46 14.14
C THR A 125 -29.11 -8.48 12.70
N HIS A 126 -28.56 -7.60 11.85
CA HIS A 126 -28.98 -7.47 10.47
C HIS A 126 -27.78 -7.19 9.56
N ALA A 127 -27.89 -7.67 8.31
CA ALA A 127 -27.05 -7.22 7.22
C ALA A 127 -27.92 -6.44 6.21
N TRP A 128 -27.31 -5.49 5.53
CA TRP A 128 -27.95 -4.71 4.48
C TRP A 128 -27.03 -4.58 3.28
N ARG A 129 -27.62 -4.57 2.09
CA ARG A 129 -27.01 -4.12 0.85
C ARG A 129 -27.55 -2.75 0.50
N VAL A 130 -26.69 -1.78 0.20
CA VAL A 130 -27.10 -0.41 -0.14
C VAL A 130 -26.41 0.06 -1.41
N ASP A 131 -27.19 0.35 -2.46
CA ASP A 131 -26.62 0.84 -3.72
C ASP A 131 -26.21 2.33 -3.65
N ALA A 132 -25.46 2.80 -4.65
CA ALA A 132 -25.06 4.21 -4.77
C ALA A 132 -26.25 5.21 -4.85
N ARG A 133 -27.48 4.72 -5.09
CA ARG A 133 -28.72 5.52 -5.09
C ARG A 133 -29.37 5.57 -3.70
N GLY A 134 -28.79 4.91 -2.71
CA GLY A 134 -29.30 4.80 -1.35
C GLY A 134 -30.44 3.80 -1.18
N ARG A 135 -30.70 2.92 -2.16
CA ARG A 135 -31.70 1.85 -2.00
C ARG A 135 -31.09 0.75 -1.15
N ALA A 136 -31.81 0.37 -0.09
CA ALA A 136 -31.38 -0.65 0.86
C ALA A 136 -32.22 -1.93 0.76
N TRP A 137 -31.55 -3.08 0.78
CA TRP A 137 -32.17 -4.40 0.88
C TRP A 137 -31.62 -5.12 2.09
N ARG A 138 -32.50 -5.72 2.88
CA ARG A 138 -32.09 -6.54 4.02
C ARG A 138 -31.56 -7.88 3.53
N LEU A 139 -30.46 -8.31 4.13
CA LEU A 139 -29.81 -9.59 3.92
C LEU A 139 -29.85 -10.39 5.23
N ASP A 140 -29.75 -11.70 5.12
CA ASP A 140 -29.46 -12.56 6.26
C ASP A 140 -27.98 -12.42 6.63
N LEU A 141 -27.69 -12.46 7.94
CA LEU A 141 -26.30 -12.42 8.40
C LEU A 141 -25.55 -13.66 7.88
N PRO A 142 -24.48 -13.49 7.09
CA PRO A 142 -23.76 -14.61 6.51
C PRO A 142 -23.03 -15.41 7.59
N THR A 143 -23.17 -16.73 7.54
CA THR A 143 -22.46 -17.67 8.43
C THR A 143 -21.23 -18.30 7.78
N ASP A 144 -21.09 -18.15 6.47
CA ASP A 144 -19.96 -18.62 5.68
C ASP A 144 -19.86 -17.84 4.36
N GLU A 145 -18.75 -18.06 3.64
CA GLU A 145 -18.44 -17.39 2.38
C GLU A 145 -19.42 -17.73 1.26
N GLY A 146 -19.97 -18.96 1.26
CA GLY A 146 -20.94 -19.39 0.25
C GLY A 146 -22.27 -18.65 0.38
N MET A 147 -22.78 -18.55 1.61
CA MET A 147 -23.99 -17.79 1.91
C MET A 147 -23.81 -16.30 1.59
N PHE A 148 -22.63 -15.72 1.85
CA PHE A 148 -22.34 -14.34 1.45
C PHE A 148 -22.39 -14.19 -0.06
N ARG A 149 -21.72 -15.08 -0.80
CA ARG A 149 -21.71 -15.07 -2.26
C ARG A 149 -23.09 -15.21 -2.88
N ASP A 150 -23.90 -16.14 -2.39
CA ASP A 150 -25.24 -16.37 -2.92
C ASP A 150 -26.14 -15.13 -2.75
N GLN A 151 -25.96 -14.35 -1.67
CA GLN A 151 -26.73 -13.14 -1.40
C GLN A 151 -26.21 -11.90 -2.15
N THR A 152 -24.91 -11.81 -2.37
CA THR A 152 -24.25 -10.58 -2.85
C THR A 152 -23.82 -10.64 -4.30
N GLY A 153 -23.58 -11.85 -4.82
CA GLY A 153 -22.96 -12.09 -6.12
C GLY A 153 -21.44 -11.98 -6.13
N THR A 154 -20.79 -11.77 -4.98
CA THR A 154 -19.33 -11.62 -4.87
C THR A 154 -18.79 -12.32 -3.62
N PHE A 155 -17.48 -12.32 -3.43
CA PHE A 155 -16.83 -12.76 -2.21
C PHE A 155 -16.58 -11.59 -1.27
N PHE A 156 -16.61 -11.85 0.04
CA PHE A 156 -16.21 -10.87 1.05
C PHE A 156 -14.69 -10.69 1.07
N ASP A 157 -13.97 -11.79 0.88
CA ASP A 157 -12.53 -11.88 0.69
C ASP A 157 -12.27 -12.90 -0.41
N LEU A 158 -11.58 -12.52 -1.48
CA LEU A 158 -11.32 -13.43 -2.59
C LEU A 158 -10.41 -14.61 -2.19
N ARG A 159 -9.55 -14.48 -1.17
CA ARG A 159 -8.81 -15.62 -0.62
C ARG A 159 -9.74 -16.65 0.01
N ALA A 160 -10.79 -16.21 0.69
CA ALA A 160 -11.85 -17.09 1.17
C ALA A 160 -12.65 -17.70 0.00
N GLY A 161 -12.86 -16.92 -1.07
CA GLY A 161 -13.48 -17.38 -2.31
C GLY A 161 -12.71 -18.52 -2.98
N TRP A 162 -11.39 -18.47 -3.02
CA TRP A 162 -10.57 -19.56 -3.51
C TRP A 162 -10.75 -20.85 -2.70
N ARG A 163 -10.76 -20.76 -1.37
CA ARG A 163 -11.03 -21.91 -0.50
C ARG A 163 -12.41 -22.51 -0.78
N TRP A 164 -13.42 -21.65 -0.96
CA TRP A 164 -14.77 -22.07 -1.34
C TRP A 164 -14.77 -22.84 -2.68
N VAL A 165 -14.04 -22.35 -3.69
CA VAL A 165 -13.92 -23.05 -4.99
C VAL A 165 -13.31 -24.43 -4.82
N VAL A 166 -12.23 -24.54 -4.03
CA VAL A 166 -11.57 -25.81 -3.73
C VAL A 166 -12.50 -26.78 -3.01
N ASP A 167 -13.19 -26.32 -1.97
CA ASP A 167 -14.10 -27.15 -1.17
C ASP A 167 -15.30 -27.64 -1.99
N ARG A 168 -15.74 -26.88 -2.99
CA ARG A 168 -16.77 -27.31 -3.94
C ARG A 168 -16.26 -28.30 -4.98
N HIS A 169 -14.99 -28.19 -5.36
CA HIS A 169 -14.36 -29.07 -6.35
C HIS A 169 -14.09 -30.48 -5.78
N ARG A 170 -13.50 -30.55 -4.58
CA ARG A 170 -12.97 -31.79 -3.97
C ARG A 170 -13.94 -32.99 -3.96
N PRO A 171 -15.24 -32.86 -3.61
CA PRO A 171 -16.12 -34.02 -3.49
C PRO A 171 -16.40 -34.75 -4.80
N GLY A 172 -16.25 -34.08 -5.96
CA GLY A 172 -16.63 -34.64 -7.26
C GLY A 172 -15.55 -34.57 -8.34
N GLY A 173 -14.45 -33.84 -8.11
CA GLY A 173 -13.43 -33.58 -9.12
C GLY A 173 -13.98 -32.86 -10.37
N GLN A 174 -15.17 -32.27 -10.28
CA GLN A 174 -15.78 -31.58 -11.41
C GLN A 174 -15.27 -30.16 -11.51
N LEU A 175 -15.21 -29.60 -12.73
CA LEU A 175 -14.90 -28.20 -12.93
C LEU A 175 -15.81 -27.30 -12.07
N VAL A 176 -15.21 -26.46 -11.24
CA VAL A 176 -15.91 -25.41 -10.49
C VAL A 176 -15.39 -24.07 -10.97
N VAL A 177 -16.31 -23.16 -11.32
CA VAL A 177 -15.98 -21.81 -11.75
C VAL A 177 -16.86 -20.79 -11.04
N ALA A 178 -16.27 -19.70 -10.58
CA ALA A 178 -16.93 -18.60 -9.91
C ALA A 178 -16.50 -17.26 -10.54
N GLU A 179 -17.47 -16.48 -10.99
CA GLU A 179 -17.23 -15.08 -11.37
C GLU A 179 -17.09 -14.24 -10.08
N VAL A 180 -15.95 -13.57 -9.93
CA VAL A 180 -15.64 -12.69 -8.80
C VAL A 180 -16.27 -11.32 -9.04
N GLN A 181 -16.11 -10.84 -10.26
CA GLN A 181 -16.66 -9.61 -10.81
C GLN A 181 -16.77 -9.79 -12.33
N PRO A 182 -17.50 -8.92 -13.05
CA PRO A 182 -17.56 -8.98 -14.51
C PRO A 182 -16.16 -9.07 -15.12
N GLY A 183 -15.94 -10.07 -15.97
CA GLY A 183 -14.65 -10.28 -16.63
C GLY A 183 -13.53 -10.84 -15.74
N TYR A 184 -13.81 -11.29 -14.51
CA TYR A 184 -12.83 -11.97 -13.66
C TYR A 184 -13.45 -13.24 -13.05
N VAL A 185 -12.97 -14.38 -13.52
CA VAL A 185 -13.39 -15.71 -13.09
C VAL A 185 -12.24 -16.42 -12.42
N VAL A 186 -12.53 -17.07 -11.31
CA VAL A 186 -11.64 -18.05 -10.67
C VAL A 186 -12.23 -19.45 -10.82
N GLY A 187 -11.39 -20.47 -10.87
CA GLY A 187 -11.86 -21.84 -10.98
C GLY A 187 -10.87 -22.90 -10.53
N ALA A 188 -11.39 -24.10 -10.31
CA ALA A 188 -10.64 -25.29 -9.97
C ALA A 188 -11.06 -26.45 -10.87
N ARG A 189 -10.07 -27.22 -11.32
CA ARG A 189 -10.25 -28.47 -12.04
C ARG A 189 -9.23 -29.51 -11.60
N VAL A 190 -9.44 -30.75 -12.05
CA VAL A 190 -8.46 -31.83 -11.83
C VAL A 190 -7.18 -31.49 -12.58
N GLY A 191 -6.06 -31.52 -11.86
CA GLY A 191 -4.75 -31.32 -12.43
C GLY A 191 -4.15 -32.59 -13.02
N VAL A 192 -3.15 -32.42 -13.89
CA VAL A 192 -2.32 -33.51 -14.40
C VAL A 192 -0.90 -33.33 -13.89
N PRO A 193 -0.44 -34.14 -12.92
CA PRO A 193 0.90 -34.02 -12.37
C PRO A 193 1.99 -34.10 -13.45
N GLY A 194 2.89 -33.12 -13.47
CA GLY A 194 3.99 -33.03 -14.43
C GLY A 194 3.64 -32.45 -15.80
N ASP A 195 2.41 -31.95 -16.00
CA ASP A 195 2.05 -31.18 -17.19
C ASP A 195 2.82 -29.84 -17.21
N ALA A 196 3.50 -29.57 -18.32
CA ALA A 196 4.36 -28.39 -18.46
C ALA A 196 3.57 -27.14 -18.85
N ASP A 197 2.38 -27.29 -19.45
CA ASP A 197 1.53 -26.18 -19.89
C ASP A 197 0.04 -26.53 -19.78
N PRO A 198 -0.53 -26.37 -18.57
CA PRO A 198 -1.96 -26.60 -18.34
C PRO A 198 -2.88 -25.73 -19.22
N ALA A 199 -2.40 -24.57 -19.69
CA ALA A 199 -3.20 -23.64 -20.49
C ALA A 199 -3.38 -24.14 -21.94
N ALA A 200 -2.43 -24.88 -22.47
CA ALA A 200 -2.51 -25.49 -23.80
C ALA A 200 -3.37 -26.77 -23.85
N ARG A 201 -3.80 -27.30 -22.70
CA ARG A 201 -4.54 -28.56 -22.62
C ARG A 201 -6.00 -28.38 -23.05
N PRO A 202 -6.50 -29.13 -24.06
CA PRO A 202 -7.91 -29.09 -24.45
C PRO A 202 -8.81 -29.54 -23.29
N ASP A 203 -9.82 -28.74 -22.99
CA ASP A 203 -10.76 -29.02 -21.91
C ASP A 203 -12.16 -28.52 -22.29
N PRO A 204 -13.00 -29.40 -22.90
CA PRO A 204 -14.32 -29.02 -23.38
C PRO A 204 -15.23 -28.46 -22.28
N ALA A 205 -15.09 -28.93 -21.04
CA ALA A 205 -15.89 -28.42 -19.93
C ALA A 205 -15.48 -26.99 -19.56
N LEU A 206 -14.18 -26.70 -19.62
CA LEU A 206 -13.64 -25.35 -19.43
C LEU A 206 -14.07 -24.43 -20.58
N GLU A 207 -13.93 -24.89 -21.82
CA GLU A 207 -14.36 -24.17 -23.03
C GLU A 207 -15.87 -23.87 -23.02
N ASP A 208 -16.71 -24.82 -22.62
CA ASP A 208 -18.15 -24.64 -22.47
C ASP A 208 -18.47 -23.62 -21.37
N ALA A 209 -17.80 -23.72 -20.22
CA ALA A 209 -17.96 -22.77 -19.11
C ALA A 209 -17.56 -21.35 -19.50
N PHE A 210 -16.52 -21.21 -20.33
CA PHE A 210 -16.04 -19.92 -20.85
C PHE A 210 -16.96 -19.37 -21.93
N SER A 211 -17.41 -20.22 -22.86
CA SER A 211 -18.35 -19.85 -23.93
C SER A 211 -19.70 -19.38 -23.38
N ALA A 212 -20.16 -19.96 -22.27
CA ALA A 212 -21.37 -19.52 -21.59
C ALA A 212 -21.25 -18.10 -21.00
N ARG A 213 -20.02 -17.60 -20.81
CA ARG A 213 -19.71 -16.28 -20.23
C ARG A 213 -19.22 -15.26 -21.26
N ALA A 214 -19.40 -15.52 -22.55
CA ALA A 214 -18.99 -14.71 -23.72
C ALA A 214 -19.62 -13.30 -23.84
N ARG A 215 -19.87 -12.61 -22.72
CA ARG A 215 -20.15 -11.18 -22.66
C ARG A 215 -18.86 -10.33 -22.54
N ALA A 216 -17.72 -10.95 -22.25
CA ALA A 216 -16.41 -10.30 -22.12
C ALA A 216 -15.38 -11.00 -23.03
N ASP A 217 -14.57 -10.21 -23.75
CA ASP A 217 -13.41 -10.69 -24.49
C ASP A 217 -12.27 -10.91 -23.49
N PHE A 218 -12.27 -12.06 -22.80
CA PHE A 218 -11.17 -12.41 -21.89
C PHE A 218 -9.84 -12.43 -22.65
N ASP A 219 -8.83 -11.77 -22.11
CA ASP A 219 -7.51 -11.62 -22.73
C ASP A 219 -6.41 -12.39 -21.98
N VAL A 220 -6.72 -12.92 -20.79
CA VAL A 220 -5.76 -13.57 -19.90
C VAL A 220 -6.34 -14.86 -19.31
N LEU A 221 -5.59 -15.96 -19.44
CA LEU A 221 -5.80 -17.23 -18.72
C LEU A 221 -4.53 -17.54 -17.94
N GLU A 222 -4.61 -17.60 -16.61
CA GLU A 222 -3.47 -17.84 -15.73
C GLU A 222 -3.73 -18.98 -14.77
N PHE A 223 -2.68 -19.75 -14.44
CA PHE A 223 -2.76 -20.84 -13.47
C PHE A 223 -1.96 -20.49 -12.20
N LEU A 224 -2.57 -20.66 -11.03
CA LEU A 224 -1.86 -20.56 -9.77
C LEU A 224 -0.95 -21.80 -9.62
N GLY A 225 0.33 -21.57 -9.31
CA GLY A 225 1.29 -22.66 -9.14
C GLY A 225 1.84 -23.25 -10.44
N GLY A 226 1.51 -22.67 -11.60
CA GLY A 226 2.13 -23.06 -12.87
C GLY A 226 3.61 -22.61 -12.96
N PRO A 227 4.42 -23.21 -13.86
CA PRO A 227 5.83 -22.86 -14.03
C PRO A 227 6.07 -21.36 -14.31
N THR A 228 5.16 -20.73 -15.05
CA THR A 228 5.18 -19.29 -15.33
C THR A 228 4.95 -18.46 -14.06
N ALA A 229 4.02 -18.87 -13.20
CA ALA A 229 3.73 -18.20 -11.93
C ALA A 229 4.90 -18.30 -10.94
N GLU A 230 5.63 -19.42 -10.94
CA GLU A 230 6.84 -19.60 -10.11
C GLU A 230 8.00 -18.68 -10.51
N ALA A 231 8.08 -18.34 -11.80
CA ALA A 231 9.07 -17.43 -12.34
C ALA A 231 8.78 -15.95 -12.00
N LEU A 232 7.53 -15.62 -11.64
CA LEU A 232 7.13 -14.27 -11.27
C LEU A 232 7.57 -13.96 -9.81
N PRO A 233 8.19 -12.79 -9.57
CA PRO A 233 8.79 -12.47 -8.28
C PRO A 233 7.77 -11.97 -7.23
N PHE A 234 6.58 -12.58 -7.17
CA PHE A 234 5.55 -12.28 -6.17
C PHE A 234 5.89 -12.93 -4.82
N HIS A 235 6.81 -12.35 -4.07
CA HIS A 235 7.19 -12.85 -2.74
C HIS A 235 6.41 -12.10 -1.66
N GLY A 236 5.91 -12.85 -0.67
CA GLY A 236 4.87 -12.40 0.27
C GLY A 236 3.48 -12.48 -0.36
N GLU A 237 2.57 -13.19 0.29
CA GLU A 237 1.16 -13.39 -0.08
C GLU A 237 0.89 -14.34 -1.26
N ARG A 238 1.75 -15.34 -1.46
CA ARG A 238 1.50 -16.40 -2.45
C ARG A 238 0.32 -17.28 -2.04
N TYR A 239 -0.26 -17.97 -3.03
CA TYR A 239 -1.35 -18.93 -2.79
C TYR A 239 -1.02 -19.95 -1.69
N GLY A 240 0.25 -20.34 -1.57
CA GLY A 240 0.75 -21.22 -0.51
C GLY A 240 0.37 -20.77 0.91
N GLU A 241 0.43 -19.47 1.16
CA GLU A 241 0.24 -18.86 2.49
C GLU A 241 -1.24 -18.79 2.90
N TRP A 242 -2.16 -18.80 1.94
CA TRP A 242 -3.58 -18.58 2.20
C TRP A 242 -4.52 -19.67 1.69
N LEU A 243 -4.09 -20.61 0.85
CA LEU A 243 -4.89 -21.77 0.44
C LEU A 243 -4.90 -22.91 1.47
N GLY A 244 -3.99 -22.89 2.45
CA GLY A 244 -3.88 -23.95 3.46
C GLY A 244 -3.49 -25.29 2.83
N ASP A 245 -4.17 -26.37 3.23
CA ASP A 245 -3.84 -27.74 2.80
C ASP A 245 -3.93 -27.96 1.28
N ALA A 246 -4.73 -27.14 0.58
CA ALA A 246 -4.88 -27.23 -0.87
C ALA A 246 -3.60 -26.86 -1.63
N SER A 247 -2.70 -26.09 -1.02
CA SER A 247 -1.44 -25.67 -1.64
C SER A 247 -0.59 -26.86 -2.08
N ALA A 248 -0.53 -27.93 -1.26
CA ALA A 248 0.22 -29.13 -1.59
C ALA A 248 -0.34 -29.87 -2.83
N GLU A 249 -1.66 -29.82 -3.03
CA GLU A 249 -2.31 -30.41 -4.21
C GLU A 249 -2.04 -29.59 -5.48
N VAL A 250 -1.96 -28.25 -5.34
CA VAL A 250 -1.58 -27.33 -6.41
C VAL A 250 -0.12 -27.55 -6.79
N ASP A 251 0.79 -27.60 -5.82
CA ASP A 251 2.22 -27.83 -6.03
C ASP A 251 2.49 -29.21 -6.65
N ALA A 252 1.70 -30.22 -6.28
CA ALA A 252 1.78 -31.55 -6.88
C ALA A 252 1.17 -31.62 -8.30
N GLY A 253 0.49 -30.56 -8.75
CA GLY A 253 -0.25 -30.53 -10.01
C GLY A 253 -1.45 -31.47 -10.04
N THR A 254 -1.95 -31.93 -8.89
CA THR A 254 -3.18 -32.75 -8.80
C THR A 254 -4.45 -31.89 -8.76
N LEU A 255 -4.31 -30.63 -8.37
CA LEU A 255 -5.34 -29.61 -8.38
C LEU A 255 -4.85 -28.43 -9.22
N GLU A 256 -5.59 -28.07 -10.26
CA GLU A 256 -5.28 -26.88 -11.05
C GLU A 256 -6.25 -25.76 -10.72
N LEU A 257 -5.70 -24.67 -10.19
CA LEU A 257 -6.42 -23.43 -9.94
C LEU A 257 -6.10 -22.44 -11.04
N PHE A 258 -7.13 -21.83 -11.61
CA PHE A 258 -6.95 -20.93 -12.74
C PHE A 258 -7.82 -19.68 -12.63
N VAL A 259 -7.34 -18.64 -13.29
CA VAL A 259 -7.99 -17.35 -13.44
C VAL A 259 -8.24 -17.12 -14.92
N LEU A 260 -9.46 -16.71 -15.25
CA LEU A 260 -9.77 -16.13 -16.55
C LEU A 260 -10.13 -14.66 -16.33
N ALA A 261 -9.42 -13.77 -16.99
CA ALA A 261 -9.46 -12.34 -16.75
C ALA A 261 -9.58 -11.54 -18.06
N ASP A 262 -10.32 -10.44 -17.98
CA ASP A 262 -10.34 -9.33 -18.93
C ASP A 262 -9.64 -8.15 -18.26
N SER A 263 -8.42 -7.84 -18.74
CA SER A 263 -7.60 -6.77 -18.18
C SER A 263 -8.29 -5.39 -18.27
N SER A 264 -9.26 -5.21 -19.18
CA SER A 264 -9.98 -3.95 -19.37
C SER A 264 -10.64 -3.44 -18.08
N ASN A 265 -11.13 -4.34 -17.21
CA ASN A 265 -11.74 -3.94 -15.94
C ASN A 265 -10.71 -3.49 -14.90
N PHE A 266 -9.50 -4.06 -14.91
CA PHE A 266 -8.40 -3.57 -14.09
C PHE A 266 -7.93 -2.19 -14.56
N LEU A 267 -7.83 -2.00 -15.88
CA LEU A 267 -7.48 -0.72 -16.51
C LEU A 267 -8.54 0.36 -16.24
N ALA A 268 -9.82 0.04 -16.37
CA ALA A 268 -10.93 0.92 -16.01
C ALA A 268 -10.87 1.30 -14.51
N GLY A 269 -10.44 0.39 -13.65
CA GLY A 269 -10.15 0.69 -12.24
C GLY A 269 -9.10 1.79 -12.08
N ILE A 270 -8.03 1.78 -12.90
CA ILE A 270 -6.96 2.80 -12.86
C ILE A 270 -7.54 4.15 -13.32
N GLU A 271 -8.32 4.15 -14.40
CA GLU A 271 -8.99 5.34 -14.92
C GLU A 271 -9.94 5.95 -13.89
N ASP A 272 -10.75 5.13 -13.22
CA ASP A 272 -11.68 5.56 -12.17
C ASP A 272 -10.97 6.18 -10.96
N LEU A 273 -9.82 5.62 -10.54
CA LEU A 273 -8.99 6.22 -9.49
C LEU A 273 -8.44 7.58 -9.93
N CYS A 274 -7.89 7.66 -11.13
CA CYS A 274 -7.22 8.87 -11.65
C CYS A 274 -8.21 10.01 -11.93
N ALA A 275 -9.36 9.71 -12.55
CA ALA A 275 -10.36 10.70 -12.92
C ALA A 275 -10.88 11.50 -11.71
N ARG A 276 -10.96 10.88 -10.53
CA ARG A 276 -11.40 11.53 -9.28
C ARG A 276 -10.42 12.57 -8.76
N ARG A 277 -9.14 12.43 -9.08
CA ARG A 277 -8.07 13.38 -8.75
C ARG A 277 -7.80 14.38 -9.87
N GLY A 278 -8.55 14.30 -10.98
CA GLY A 278 -8.29 15.11 -12.16
C GLY A 278 -7.01 14.71 -12.91
N ILE A 279 -6.55 13.47 -12.70
CA ILE A 279 -5.38 12.91 -13.36
C ILE A 279 -5.83 12.25 -14.65
N ALA A 280 -5.24 12.63 -15.77
CA ALA A 280 -5.53 12.05 -17.07
C ALA A 280 -4.69 10.78 -17.29
N VAL A 281 -5.30 9.77 -17.92
CA VAL A 281 -4.67 8.49 -18.21
C VAL A 281 -4.43 8.38 -19.71
N GLU A 282 -3.21 7.99 -20.09
CA GLU A 282 -2.82 7.68 -21.46
C GLU A 282 -2.25 6.26 -21.52
N TRP A 283 -2.82 5.42 -22.37
CA TRP A 283 -2.32 4.09 -22.64
C TRP A 283 -1.20 4.17 -23.67
N VAL A 284 0.04 3.91 -23.23
CA VAL A 284 1.21 4.01 -24.10
C VAL A 284 1.25 2.79 -25.01
N THR A 285 1.15 3.01 -26.32
CA THR A 285 1.17 1.93 -27.32
C THR A 285 2.51 1.19 -27.25
N PRO A 286 2.51 -0.14 -27.08
CA PRO A 286 3.73 -0.85 -26.70
C PRO A 286 4.66 -1.08 -27.88
N ASP A 287 5.94 -0.74 -27.70
CA ASP A 287 7.04 -1.34 -28.47
C ASP A 287 7.59 -2.61 -27.77
N ALA A 288 7.44 -2.73 -26.44
CA ALA A 288 7.92 -3.87 -25.64
C ALA A 288 7.18 -4.08 -24.29
N ASP A 289 6.72 -3.00 -23.64
CA ASP A 289 6.07 -3.07 -22.31
C ASP A 289 4.67 -2.44 -22.32
N LEU A 290 3.75 -3.07 -21.60
CA LEU A 290 2.42 -2.55 -21.33
C LEU A 290 2.49 -1.49 -20.22
N LYS A 291 2.38 -0.22 -20.63
CA LYS A 291 2.53 0.94 -19.76
C LYS A 291 1.29 1.84 -19.75
N VAL A 292 1.09 2.48 -18.61
CA VAL A 292 0.12 3.56 -18.42
C VAL A 292 0.88 4.83 -18.05
N ALA A 293 0.57 5.94 -18.73
CA ALA A 293 1.07 7.26 -18.39
C ALA A 293 -0.02 8.03 -17.65
N LEU A 294 0.31 8.49 -16.44
CA LEU A 294 -0.55 9.31 -15.59
C LEU A 294 -0.10 10.77 -15.71
N HIS A 295 -1.03 11.66 -16.01
CA HIS A 295 -0.76 13.08 -16.25
C HIS A 295 -1.52 13.95 -15.25
N HIS A 296 -0.80 14.79 -14.51
CA HIS A 296 -1.40 15.74 -13.58
C HIS A 296 -0.78 17.13 -13.72
N GLY A 297 -1.47 18.00 -14.45
CA GLY A 297 -0.88 19.27 -14.88
C GLY A 297 0.39 19.05 -15.73
N PRO A 298 1.54 19.62 -15.35
CA PRO A 298 2.81 19.41 -16.06
C PRO A 298 3.53 18.10 -15.66
N LEU A 299 3.00 17.36 -14.68
CA LEU A 299 3.60 16.12 -14.21
C LEU A 299 3.16 14.94 -15.07
N ARG A 300 4.10 14.04 -15.36
CA ARG A 300 3.87 12.81 -16.13
C ARG A 300 4.63 11.66 -15.51
N LEU A 301 3.92 10.57 -15.21
CA LEU A 301 4.51 9.35 -14.64
C LEU A 301 4.13 8.14 -15.49
N GLU A 302 5.13 7.39 -15.98
CA GLU A 302 4.91 6.12 -16.68
C GLU A 302 5.06 4.95 -15.71
N LEU A 303 4.09 4.03 -15.74
CA LEU A 303 4.06 2.84 -14.89
C LEU A 303 3.79 1.60 -15.74
N ASN A 304 4.48 0.50 -15.49
CA ASN A 304 4.11 -0.80 -16.04
C ASN A 304 2.86 -1.31 -15.30
N PHE A 305 1.83 -1.75 -16.03
CA PHE A 305 0.60 -2.29 -15.42
C PHE A 305 0.51 -3.81 -15.43
N ALA A 306 1.24 -4.49 -16.33
CA ALA A 306 1.19 -5.94 -16.44
C ALA A 306 1.61 -6.62 -15.13
N TYR A 307 2.66 -6.12 -14.49
CA TYR A 307 3.13 -6.68 -13.22
C TYR A 307 2.13 -6.49 -12.06
N PRO A 308 1.62 -5.28 -11.76
CA PRO A 308 0.53 -5.09 -10.80
C PRO A 308 -0.73 -5.92 -11.08
N PHE A 309 -1.11 -6.04 -12.36
CA PHE A 309 -2.26 -6.84 -12.78
C PHE A 309 -2.05 -8.33 -12.46
N LEU A 310 -0.94 -8.93 -12.89
CA LEU A 310 -0.63 -10.33 -12.56
C LEU A 310 -0.52 -10.53 -11.04
N ARG A 311 0.13 -9.61 -10.33
CA ARG A 311 0.22 -9.68 -8.85
C ARG A 311 -1.17 -9.68 -8.22
N THR A 312 -2.13 -8.94 -8.76
CA THR A 312 -3.53 -8.94 -8.30
C THR A 312 -4.14 -10.34 -8.38
N LEU A 313 -3.97 -11.01 -9.52
CA LEU A 313 -4.48 -12.37 -9.75
C LEU A 313 -3.87 -13.38 -8.77
N HIS A 314 -2.55 -13.30 -8.55
CA HIS A 314 -1.81 -14.28 -7.76
C HIS A 314 -1.89 -14.08 -6.23
N THR A 315 -2.33 -12.91 -5.77
CA THR A 315 -2.41 -12.60 -4.33
C THR A 315 -3.83 -12.69 -3.76
N GLY A 316 -4.78 -13.19 -4.58
CA GLY A 316 -6.16 -13.38 -4.20
C GLY A 316 -6.89 -12.06 -3.94
N ARG A 317 -6.66 -11.05 -4.79
CA ARG A 317 -7.33 -9.74 -4.73
C ARG A 317 -8.31 -9.58 -5.89
N SER A 318 -9.41 -8.85 -5.68
CA SER A 318 -10.24 -8.38 -6.79
C SER A 318 -9.49 -7.33 -7.63
N PHE A 319 -10.00 -6.99 -8.83
CA PHE A 319 -9.38 -5.89 -9.59
C PHE A 319 -9.50 -4.57 -8.86
N VAL A 320 -10.63 -4.32 -8.21
CA VAL A 320 -10.82 -3.09 -7.41
C VAL A 320 -9.78 -3.01 -6.30
N GLU A 321 -9.58 -4.10 -5.55
CA GLU A 321 -8.58 -4.15 -4.48
C GLU A 321 -7.15 -4.05 -5.01
N GLY A 322 -6.84 -4.73 -6.11
CA GLY A 322 -5.52 -4.71 -6.74
C GLY A 322 -5.15 -3.33 -7.27
N THR A 323 -6.03 -2.71 -8.05
CA THR A 323 -5.82 -1.35 -8.57
C THR A 323 -5.60 -0.37 -7.41
N ARG A 324 -6.41 -0.46 -6.33
CA ARG A 324 -6.21 0.38 -5.14
C ARG A 324 -4.85 0.12 -4.48
N ALA A 325 -4.50 -1.13 -4.21
CA ALA A 325 -3.27 -1.48 -3.52
C ALA A 325 -2.02 -0.99 -4.28
N PHE A 326 -2.03 -1.03 -5.61
CA PHE A 326 -0.84 -0.74 -6.42
C PHE A 326 -0.82 0.67 -7.03
N TYR A 327 -1.98 1.28 -7.30
CA TYR A 327 -2.04 2.59 -7.95
C TYR A 327 -2.48 3.72 -7.02
N LEU A 328 -3.30 3.49 -6.00
CA LEU A 328 -3.75 4.58 -5.12
C LEU A 328 -2.58 5.32 -4.45
N PRO A 329 -1.55 4.66 -3.89
CA PRO A 329 -0.40 5.37 -3.32
C PRO A 329 0.35 6.22 -4.33
N VAL A 330 0.38 5.77 -5.59
CA VAL A 330 1.07 6.48 -6.68
C VAL A 330 0.26 7.68 -7.16
N VAL A 331 -1.06 7.51 -7.27
CA VAL A 331 -2.04 8.56 -7.60
C VAL A 331 -2.02 9.65 -6.51
N ASP A 332 -2.08 9.28 -5.24
CA ASP A 332 -2.03 10.23 -4.12
C ASP A 332 -0.68 10.96 -4.08
N ALA A 333 0.44 10.26 -4.30
CA ALA A 333 1.75 10.90 -4.40
C ALA A 333 1.86 11.86 -5.59
N LEU A 334 1.23 11.54 -6.73
CA LEU A 334 1.23 12.44 -7.89
C LEU A 334 0.38 13.70 -7.64
N ASP A 335 -0.72 13.57 -6.90
CA ASP A 335 -1.55 14.70 -6.45
C ASP A 335 -0.78 15.62 -5.50
N ASP A 336 -0.16 15.04 -4.46
CA ASP A 336 0.68 15.77 -3.52
C ASP A 336 1.87 16.44 -4.23
N ALA A 337 2.46 15.78 -5.24
CA ALA A 337 3.56 16.33 -6.03
C ALA A 337 3.15 17.56 -6.86
N LEU A 338 1.91 17.58 -7.37
CA LEU A 338 1.39 18.75 -8.08
C LEU A 338 1.16 19.92 -7.13
N ASP A 339 0.60 19.67 -5.95
CA ASP A 339 0.40 20.73 -4.96
C ASP A 339 1.75 21.28 -4.45
N LEU A 340 2.76 20.43 -4.31
CA LEU A 340 4.14 20.86 -4.06
C LEU A 340 4.67 21.75 -5.18
N LEU A 341 4.54 21.34 -6.44
CA LEU A 341 4.96 22.15 -7.57
C LEU A 341 4.30 23.54 -7.56
N ARG A 342 2.98 23.59 -7.33
CA ARG A 342 2.22 24.85 -7.21
C ARG A 342 2.71 25.71 -6.05
N ALA A 343 3.04 25.10 -4.91
CA ALA A 343 3.62 25.81 -3.77
C ALA A 343 4.99 26.41 -4.12
N VAL A 344 5.84 25.67 -4.84
CA VAL A 344 7.13 26.18 -5.33
C VAL A 344 6.92 27.34 -6.31
N GLU A 345 6.06 27.19 -7.31
CA GLU A 345 5.76 28.24 -8.30
C GLU A 345 5.19 29.52 -7.65
N LYS A 346 4.35 29.37 -6.64
CA LYS A 346 3.77 30.49 -5.88
C LYS A 346 4.82 31.31 -5.15
N HIS A 347 5.78 30.63 -4.51
CA HIS A 347 6.73 31.25 -3.60
C HIS A 347 8.05 31.64 -4.27
N VAL A 348 8.59 30.82 -5.18
CA VAL A 348 9.90 31.02 -5.83
C VAL A 348 9.77 31.89 -7.08
N ARG A 349 9.53 33.19 -6.87
CA ARG A 349 9.37 34.14 -7.97
C ARG A 349 10.71 34.56 -8.58
N GLY A 350 10.70 34.91 -9.87
CA GLY A 350 11.88 35.41 -10.58
C GLY A 350 12.89 34.33 -10.99
N HIS A 351 12.59 33.05 -10.76
CA HIS A 351 13.35 31.91 -11.24
C HIS A 351 12.56 31.20 -12.34
N ARG A 352 13.26 30.57 -13.28
CA ARG A 352 12.61 29.69 -14.26
C ARG A 352 12.44 28.31 -13.62
N ILE A 353 11.18 27.88 -13.52
CA ILE A 353 10.81 26.56 -13.00
C ILE A 353 10.41 25.69 -14.18
N ARG A 354 10.89 24.46 -14.22
CA ARG A 354 10.57 23.49 -15.26
C ARG A 354 10.54 22.07 -14.70
N VAL A 355 9.76 21.22 -15.35
CA VAL A 355 9.70 19.79 -15.04
C VAL A 355 10.44 19.03 -16.14
N GLU A 356 11.48 18.29 -15.77
CA GLU A 356 12.19 17.34 -16.62
C GLU A 356 11.72 15.91 -16.31
N GLU A 357 11.87 15.01 -17.28
CA GLU A 357 11.61 13.57 -17.09
C GLU A 357 10.23 13.27 -16.45
N GLY A 358 9.26 14.16 -16.68
CA GLY A 358 7.89 14.06 -16.18
C GLY A 358 7.68 14.39 -14.70
N VAL A 359 8.66 14.17 -13.80
CA VAL A 359 8.48 14.37 -12.34
C VAL A 359 9.65 15.09 -11.65
N VAL A 360 10.65 15.52 -12.41
CA VAL A 360 11.86 16.14 -11.85
C VAL A 360 11.74 17.66 -11.92
N LEU A 361 11.57 18.29 -10.76
CA LEU A 361 11.58 19.74 -10.61
C LEU A 361 12.99 20.29 -10.81
N VAL A 362 13.15 21.24 -11.72
CA VAL A 362 14.37 22.02 -11.91
C VAL A 362 14.06 23.50 -11.74
N ILE A 363 14.88 24.18 -10.93
CA ILE A 363 14.80 25.62 -10.71
C ILE A 363 16.09 26.24 -11.23
N ASP A 364 16.02 27.00 -12.31
CA ASP A 364 17.18 27.68 -12.90
C ASP A 364 17.49 28.97 -12.14
N ALA A 365 18.77 29.39 -12.14
CA ALA A 365 19.16 30.67 -11.57
C ALA A 365 18.60 31.84 -12.42
N PRO A 366 18.36 33.04 -11.82
CA PRO A 366 17.73 34.17 -12.52
C PRO A 366 18.50 34.71 -13.74
N ASP A 367 19.83 34.53 -13.79
CA ASP A 367 20.73 35.15 -14.77
C ASP A 367 21.36 34.13 -15.76
N ASP A 368 20.59 33.13 -16.22
CA ASP A 368 21.09 32.02 -17.06
C ASP A 368 22.28 31.23 -16.44
N GLY A 369 22.39 31.30 -15.11
CA GLY A 369 23.36 30.53 -14.33
C GLY A 369 22.98 29.04 -14.18
N PRO A 370 23.86 28.22 -13.58
CA PRO A 370 23.53 26.81 -13.32
C PRO A 370 22.28 26.69 -12.45
N ALA A 371 21.53 25.60 -12.61
CA ALA A 371 20.32 25.35 -11.84
C ALA A 371 20.58 25.45 -10.33
N VAL A 372 19.70 26.16 -9.63
CA VAL A 372 19.71 26.28 -8.17
C VAL A 372 19.53 24.90 -7.54
N GLY A 373 18.68 24.07 -8.14
CA GLY A 373 18.62 22.66 -7.80
C GLY A 373 17.71 21.85 -8.71
N ARG A 374 17.78 20.54 -8.50
CA ARG A 374 17.04 19.51 -9.21
C ARG A 374 16.53 18.51 -8.18
N TRP A 375 15.24 18.19 -8.20
CA TRP A 375 14.62 17.31 -7.22
C TRP A 375 13.53 16.44 -7.85
N ASN A 376 13.49 15.15 -7.51
CA ASN A 376 12.38 14.28 -7.87
C ASN A 376 11.19 14.52 -6.94
N LEU A 377 10.08 15.05 -7.48
CA LEU A 377 8.90 15.42 -6.68
C LEU A 377 8.25 14.22 -6.00
N MET A 378 8.23 13.06 -6.65
CA MET A 378 7.64 11.82 -6.10
C MET A 378 8.40 11.33 -4.85
N THR A 379 9.71 11.59 -4.78
CA THR A 379 10.52 11.22 -3.60
C THR A 379 10.30 12.15 -2.40
N LEU A 380 9.95 13.41 -2.66
CA LEU A 380 9.74 14.42 -1.62
C LEU A 380 8.40 14.22 -0.89
N VAL A 381 7.33 13.96 -1.64
CA VAL A 381 5.97 13.86 -1.09
C VAL A 381 5.70 12.55 -0.35
N GLY A 382 6.32 11.44 -0.76
CA GLY A 382 6.13 10.15 -0.11
C GLY A 382 6.73 10.03 1.30
N ARG A 383 7.34 11.09 1.85
CA ARG A 383 8.14 11.02 3.09
C ARG A 383 7.86 12.12 4.12
N GLN A 384 7.03 13.13 3.81
CA GLN A 384 6.74 14.24 4.72
C GLN A 384 5.25 14.59 4.70
N PRO A 385 4.66 15.00 5.84
CA PRO A 385 3.30 15.53 5.85
C PRO A 385 3.25 16.91 5.17
N PHE A 386 2.99 16.93 3.87
CA PHE A 386 2.82 18.13 3.05
C PHE A 386 1.36 18.63 3.11
N ARG A 387 0.84 18.95 4.30
CA ARG A 387 -0.54 19.47 4.43
C ARG A 387 -0.61 20.76 5.22
N GLY A 388 -1.09 21.81 4.55
CA GLY A 388 -1.29 23.14 5.13
C GLY A 388 -0.10 24.09 4.95
N ALA A 389 -0.30 25.35 5.32
CA ALA A 389 0.66 26.42 5.08
C ALA A 389 2.02 26.22 5.79
N GLU A 390 2.03 25.57 6.95
CA GLU A 390 3.27 25.24 7.67
C GLU A 390 4.06 24.14 6.95
N GLY A 391 3.40 23.07 6.50
CA GLY A 391 4.04 22.01 5.72
C GLY A 391 4.61 22.49 4.37
N GLU A 392 3.92 23.42 3.70
CA GLU A 392 4.45 24.09 2.50
C GLU A 392 5.75 24.84 2.79
N ALA A 393 5.77 25.64 3.86
CA ALA A 393 6.92 26.46 4.22
C ALA A 393 8.14 25.61 4.62
N ASP A 394 7.92 24.53 5.37
CA ASP A 394 8.98 23.63 5.81
C ASP A 394 9.62 22.90 4.63
N LEU A 395 8.81 22.46 3.66
CA LEU A 395 9.31 21.81 2.46
C LEU A 395 10.10 22.77 1.56
N LEU A 396 9.67 24.03 1.43
CA LEU A 396 10.45 25.05 0.72
C LEU A 396 11.81 25.29 1.40
N ARG A 397 11.85 25.35 2.73
CA ARG A 397 13.11 25.46 3.49
C ARG A 397 14.02 24.25 3.28
N LEU A 398 13.46 23.05 3.14
CA LEU A 398 14.21 21.84 2.78
C LEU A 398 14.81 21.89 1.37
N LEU A 399 14.14 22.54 0.42
CA LEU A 399 14.69 22.84 -0.91
C LEU A 399 15.77 23.95 -0.88
N GLY A 400 16.02 24.54 0.30
CA GLY A 400 16.94 25.65 0.52
C GLY A 400 16.33 27.02 0.19
N TYR A 401 15.01 27.11 0.07
CA TYR A 401 14.29 28.36 -0.15
C TYR A 401 13.70 28.90 1.15
N ASP A 402 14.01 30.14 1.50
CA ASP A 402 13.39 30.81 2.64
C ASP A 402 12.11 31.51 2.16
N PRO A 403 10.91 30.99 2.53
CA PRO A 403 9.65 31.58 2.10
C PRO A 403 9.40 32.96 2.73
N ASP A 404 9.97 33.24 3.90
CA ASP A 404 9.79 34.52 4.61
C ASP A 404 10.68 35.61 4.01
N ALA A 405 11.92 35.26 3.67
CA ALA A 405 12.86 36.17 3.02
C ALA A 405 12.73 36.21 1.48
N ALA A 406 11.85 35.38 0.91
CA ALA A 406 11.61 35.24 -0.53
C ALA A 406 12.90 35.10 -1.36
N ARG A 407 13.84 34.28 -0.87
CA ARG A 407 15.14 34.05 -1.52
C ARG A 407 15.62 32.64 -1.24
N PHE A 408 16.43 32.12 -2.16
CA PHE A 408 17.25 30.98 -1.83
C PHE A 408 18.25 31.38 -0.75
N LEU A 409 18.30 30.57 0.31
CA LEU A 409 19.35 30.71 1.30
C LEU A 409 20.68 30.49 0.58
N PRO A 410 21.69 31.35 0.79
CA PRO A 410 23.05 31.01 0.38
C PRO A 410 23.35 29.70 1.07
N ARG A 411 23.38 28.60 0.31
CA ARG A 411 23.53 27.26 0.88
C ARG A 411 24.77 27.32 1.77
N PRO A 412 24.65 27.18 3.10
CA PRO A 412 25.84 26.96 3.89
C PRO A 412 26.45 25.69 3.31
N ASP A 413 27.73 25.75 2.98
CA ASP A 413 28.49 24.56 2.62
C ASP A 413 28.44 23.51 3.74
N THR A 414 27.99 23.88 4.94
CA THR A 414 28.03 23.08 6.15
C THR A 414 26.67 22.46 6.52
N LEU A 415 26.71 21.17 6.83
CA LEU A 415 25.59 20.32 7.28
C LEU A 415 25.28 20.55 8.77
N ASP A 416 25.55 21.75 9.27
CA ASP A 416 25.65 22.00 10.71
C ASP A 416 24.32 22.36 11.34
N VAL A 417 23.35 22.85 10.56
CA VAL A 417 22.00 23.26 11.03
C VAL A 417 20.89 22.84 10.08
N CYS A 418 19.76 22.39 10.62
CA CYS A 418 18.55 22.07 9.86
C CYS A 418 17.89 23.38 9.39
N PRO A 419 17.56 23.54 8.09
CA PRO A 419 17.01 24.77 7.56
C PRO A 419 15.56 25.02 8.01
N VAL A 420 14.86 23.99 8.50
CA VAL A 420 13.50 24.09 9.02
C VAL A 420 13.49 24.56 10.48
N THR A 421 14.28 23.89 11.32
CA THR A 421 14.21 24.09 12.78
C THR A 421 15.34 24.96 13.35
N GLY A 422 16.39 25.22 12.57
CA GLY A 422 17.63 25.86 13.03
C GLY A 422 18.43 25.02 14.04
N ALA A 423 17.93 23.84 14.42
CA ALA A 423 18.63 22.91 15.29
C ALA A 423 19.90 22.38 14.61
N PRO A 424 20.95 21.98 15.36
CA PRO A 424 22.12 21.38 14.75
C PRO A 424 21.73 20.22 13.84
N ALA A 425 22.02 20.33 12.55
CA ALA A 425 21.79 19.23 11.63
C ALA A 425 22.80 18.13 11.92
N ARG A 426 22.33 16.91 11.79
CA ARG A 426 23.14 15.72 11.96
C ARG A 426 23.01 14.91 10.69
N VAL A 427 24.14 14.58 10.07
CA VAL A 427 24.19 13.59 8.99
C VAL A 427 24.06 12.23 9.66
N ASN A 428 22.83 11.80 9.89
CA ASN A 428 22.59 10.53 10.57
C ASN A 428 22.48 9.36 9.60
N LYS A 429 22.37 9.61 8.30
CA LYS A 429 22.11 8.58 7.29
C LYS A 429 22.90 8.91 6.03
N VAL A 430 23.49 7.91 5.37
CA VAL A 430 24.05 8.03 4.02
C VAL A 430 23.82 6.70 3.32
N VAL A 431 23.14 6.72 2.19
CA VAL A 431 22.95 5.56 1.30
C VAL A 431 23.59 5.97 -0.09
N ARG A 432 23.64 5.24 -1.23
CA ARG A 432 24.24 5.71 -2.53
C ARG A 432 23.57 5.16 -3.82
N PRO A 433 23.23 5.93 -4.88
CA PRO A 433 22.46 5.51 -6.08
C PRO A 433 23.01 4.30 -6.87
N VAL A 434 22.10 3.55 -7.54
CA VAL A 434 22.36 2.42 -8.45
C VAL A 434 22.85 2.85 -9.84
N ASP A 435 22.55 4.08 -10.30
CA ASP A 435 22.57 4.38 -11.74
C ASP A 435 23.66 5.33 -12.24
N LEU A 436 24.69 5.60 -11.44
CA LEU A 436 25.90 6.27 -11.92
C LEU A 436 27.12 5.57 -11.32
N LEU A 437 28.00 5.08 -12.20
CA LEU A 437 29.35 4.53 -11.98
C LEU A 437 29.43 2.99 -12.05
N GLY A 438 30.35 2.53 -12.90
CA GLY A 438 30.80 1.15 -12.90
C GLY A 438 31.29 0.71 -11.53
N VAL A 439 31.31 -0.62 -11.34
CA VAL A 439 31.87 -1.35 -10.19
C VAL A 439 32.94 -0.51 -9.47
N ASP A 440 32.63 0.05 -8.30
CA ASP A 440 33.65 0.62 -7.41
C ASP A 440 34.37 -0.57 -6.74
N PRO A 441 35.63 -0.87 -7.09
CA PRO A 441 36.34 -2.05 -6.60
C PRO A 441 36.90 -1.86 -5.18
N ARG A 442 36.54 -0.77 -4.47
CA ARG A 442 37.01 -0.52 -3.12
C ARG A 442 36.38 -1.50 -2.13
N THR A 443 37.05 -2.62 -1.91
CA THR A 443 36.93 -3.44 -0.71
C THR A 443 37.42 -2.64 0.49
N LEU A 444 36.52 -2.06 1.27
CA LEU A 444 36.87 -1.65 2.64
C LEU A 444 36.84 -2.93 3.49
N VAL A 445 37.97 -3.65 3.42
CA VAL A 445 38.28 -4.92 4.10
C VAL A 445 37.12 -5.94 4.13
N GLY A 446 36.98 -6.65 3.01
CA GLY A 446 36.23 -7.90 2.93
C GLY A 446 34.71 -7.78 2.85
N VAL A 447 34.15 -6.59 2.61
CA VAL A 447 32.74 -6.42 2.23
C VAL A 447 32.63 -5.60 0.95
N ALA A 448 31.96 -6.11 -0.08
CA ALA A 448 31.71 -5.39 -1.34
C ALA A 448 30.27 -4.85 -1.40
N ILE A 449 30.14 -3.60 -1.83
CA ILE A 449 28.89 -2.82 -1.73
C ILE A 449 28.08 -2.96 -3.02
N GLY A 450 26.78 -3.29 -2.93
CA GLY A 450 25.84 -3.30 -4.06
C GLY A 450 25.27 -1.92 -4.41
N PRO A 451 24.36 -1.80 -5.39
CA PRO A 451 23.83 -0.51 -5.84
C PRO A 451 22.62 -0.03 -4.98
N HIS A 452 22.49 1.28 -4.63
CA HIS A 452 21.55 1.81 -3.58
C HIS A 452 20.97 3.25 -3.87
N PHE A 453 20.75 4.22 -2.94
CA PHE A 453 20.37 5.67 -3.16
C PHE A 453 21.04 6.67 -2.19
N VAL A 454 21.60 7.85 -2.54
CA VAL A 454 22.15 8.81 -1.52
C VAL A 454 21.04 9.61 -0.87
N TYR A 455 20.79 9.30 0.40
CA TYR A 455 20.01 10.13 1.29
C TYR A 455 20.82 10.46 2.53
N TYR A 456 21.02 11.74 2.81
CA TYR A 456 21.31 12.15 4.18
C TYR A 456 20.10 12.83 4.79
N THR A 457 19.77 12.42 6.01
CA THR A 457 18.69 13.03 6.77
C THR A 457 19.25 14.15 7.60
N LEU A 458 18.73 15.36 7.45
CA LEU A 458 18.92 16.42 8.45
C LEU A 458 18.04 16.04 9.64
N ASP A 459 18.63 15.34 10.61
CA ASP A 459 17.88 14.92 11.81
C ASP A 459 17.79 16.09 12.80
N SER A 460 16.56 16.52 13.04
CA SER A 460 16.17 17.32 14.20
C SER A 460 15.08 16.54 14.93
N ALA A 461 14.87 16.80 16.23
CA ALA A 461 13.88 16.09 17.05
C ALA A 461 12.45 16.05 16.48
N THR A 462 12.16 16.83 15.44
CA THR A 462 10.86 16.95 14.77
C THR A 462 10.87 16.57 13.28
N HIS A 463 12.02 16.38 12.62
CA HIS A 463 12.10 16.16 11.17
C HIS A 463 13.26 15.25 10.77
N SER A 464 13.00 14.33 9.83
CA SER A 464 14.01 13.51 9.16
C SER A 464 13.77 13.59 7.65
N THR A 465 14.45 14.51 6.96
CA THR A 465 14.25 14.68 5.50
C THR A 465 15.47 14.17 4.73
N PRO A 466 15.28 13.20 3.83
CA PRO A 466 16.31 12.77 2.89
C PRO A 466 16.62 13.88 1.88
N VAL A 467 17.87 14.34 1.81
CA VAL A 467 18.31 15.36 0.86
C VAL A 467 19.28 14.74 -0.14
N GLU A 468 19.01 14.91 -1.44
CA GLU A 468 19.99 14.61 -2.49
C GLU A 468 21.15 15.63 -2.43
N PRO A 469 22.42 15.21 -2.62
CA PRO A 469 23.51 16.16 -2.72
C PRO A 469 23.25 17.14 -3.87
N GLY A 470 23.13 18.43 -3.54
CA GLY A 470 23.03 19.48 -4.55
C GLY A 470 24.30 19.58 -5.41
N PRO A 471 24.24 20.31 -6.54
CA PRO A 471 25.40 20.52 -7.41
C PRO A 471 26.59 21.09 -6.62
N GLY A 472 27.77 20.46 -6.80
CA GLY A 472 29.03 20.88 -6.19
C GLY A 472 29.49 20.10 -4.96
N LYS A 473 28.68 19.19 -4.40
CA LYS A 473 29.09 18.36 -3.24
C LYS A 473 29.48 16.95 -3.69
N ALA A 474 30.69 16.52 -3.34
CA ALA A 474 31.12 15.16 -3.61
C ALA A 474 30.53 14.22 -2.54
N VAL A 475 30.08 13.04 -2.96
CA VAL A 475 29.59 11.97 -2.05
C VAL A 475 30.62 11.66 -0.94
N THR A 476 31.90 11.82 -1.24
CA THR A 476 33.02 11.66 -0.30
C THR A 476 32.96 12.59 0.90
N ASP A 477 32.43 13.80 0.74
CA ASP A 477 32.37 14.81 1.80
C ASP A 477 31.25 14.48 2.80
N LEU A 478 30.12 13.94 2.30
CA LEU A 478 29.02 13.45 3.11
C LEU A 478 29.43 12.23 3.94
N GLU A 479 30.21 11.32 3.35
CA GLU A 479 30.77 10.16 4.05
C GLU A 479 31.75 10.56 5.15
N ALA A 480 32.60 11.55 4.89
CA ALA A 480 33.53 12.07 5.90
C ALA A 480 32.77 12.69 7.08
N ALA A 481 31.68 13.43 6.80
CA ALA A 481 30.83 14.04 7.84
C ALA A 481 30.07 12.99 8.67
N TYR A 482 29.52 11.94 8.03
CA TYR A 482 28.91 10.80 8.72
C TYR A 482 29.95 10.10 9.61
N ARG A 483 31.13 9.80 9.05
CA ARG A 483 32.20 9.09 9.78
C ARG A 483 32.69 9.83 11.01
N ALA A 484 32.81 11.16 10.93
CA ALA A 484 33.24 11.98 12.05
C ALA A 484 32.29 11.93 13.25
N ARG A 485 31.06 11.43 13.08
CA ARG A 485 30.02 11.36 14.13
C ARG A 485 29.56 9.96 14.50
N LEU A 486 30.13 8.93 13.86
CA LEU A 486 29.82 7.54 14.15
C LEU A 486 29.98 7.18 15.63
N ASP A 487 30.91 7.80 16.35
CA ASP A 487 31.15 7.53 17.78
C ASP A 487 30.02 8.07 18.69
N GLU A 488 29.16 8.95 18.16
CA GLU A 488 27.97 9.48 18.85
C GLU A 488 26.67 8.78 18.42
N ALA A 489 26.69 8.03 17.32
CA ALA A 489 25.52 7.33 16.77
C ALA A 489 25.25 6.03 17.53
N SER A 490 24.05 5.90 18.11
CA SER A 490 23.57 4.63 18.67
C SER A 490 22.89 3.80 17.58
N THR A 491 23.55 2.75 17.11
CA THR A 491 22.90 1.73 16.28
C THR A 491 22.30 0.67 17.19
N SER A 492 20.97 0.56 17.19
CA SER A 492 20.27 -0.52 17.91
C SER A 492 19.67 -1.48 16.90
N LEU A 493 20.13 -2.72 16.92
CA LEU A 493 19.51 -3.79 16.15
C LEU A 493 18.18 -4.19 16.80
N LEU A 494 17.15 -4.29 15.97
CA LEU A 494 15.82 -4.75 16.36
C LEU A 494 15.61 -6.21 15.95
N ASP A 495 16.12 -6.60 14.78
CA ASP A 495 15.98 -7.96 14.26
C ASP A 495 17.17 -8.37 13.37
N ALA A 496 17.44 -9.67 13.31
CA ALA A 496 18.38 -10.28 12.38
C ALA A 496 17.78 -11.58 11.84
N THR A 497 17.43 -11.57 10.56
CA THR A 497 16.63 -12.63 9.93
C THR A 497 17.37 -13.20 8.72
N PRO A 498 17.62 -14.52 8.65
CA PRO A 498 18.15 -15.13 7.44
C PRO A 498 17.08 -15.12 6.34
N LEU A 499 17.46 -14.69 5.14
CA LEU A 499 16.58 -14.57 3.97
C LEU A 499 16.45 -15.89 3.18
N ALA A 500 17.22 -16.90 3.54
CA ALA A 500 17.21 -18.24 2.96
C ALA A 500 17.64 -19.27 4.00
N GLU A 501 17.44 -20.56 3.71
CA GLU A 501 17.96 -21.65 4.55
C GLU A 501 19.46 -21.90 4.29
N GLY A 502 20.21 -22.22 5.35
CA GLY A 502 21.63 -22.59 5.30
C GLY A 502 22.57 -21.56 5.91
N ASP A 503 23.77 -22.02 6.29
CA ASP A 503 24.77 -21.21 7.00
C ASP A 503 25.36 -20.06 6.16
N ASP A 504 25.19 -20.12 4.82
CA ASP A 504 25.63 -19.10 3.86
C ASP A 504 24.49 -18.18 3.37
N ALA A 505 23.33 -18.21 4.05
CA ALA A 505 22.19 -17.40 3.66
C ALA A 505 22.47 -15.89 3.82
N PRO A 506 21.95 -15.03 2.92
CA PRO A 506 21.94 -13.60 3.15
C PRO A 506 21.16 -13.29 4.44
N LEU A 507 21.72 -12.44 5.29
CA LEU A 507 21.12 -12.02 6.54
C LEU A 507 20.57 -10.60 6.40
N LEU A 508 19.28 -10.42 6.63
CA LEU A 508 18.66 -9.12 6.80
C LEU A 508 18.81 -8.66 8.24
N LEU A 509 19.36 -7.47 8.43
CA LEU A 509 19.49 -6.80 9.70
C LEU A 509 18.52 -5.63 9.70
N VAL A 510 17.62 -5.60 10.67
CA VAL A 510 16.67 -4.50 10.87
C VAL A 510 17.01 -3.80 12.16
N GLY A 511 17.11 -2.48 12.12
CA GLY A 511 17.35 -1.70 13.33
C GLY A 511 17.52 -0.24 13.05
N PHE A 512 17.58 0.55 14.12
CA PHE A 512 17.74 1.99 14.00
C PHE A 512 19.08 2.32 13.33
N ASP A 513 19.01 2.90 12.13
CA ASP A 513 20.15 3.33 11.31
C ASP A 513 21.10 2.20 10.84
N VAL A 514 20.61 0.95 10.84
CA VAL A 514 21.44 -0.21 10.47
C VAL A 514 21.88 -0.17 9.00
N GLY A 515 21.10 0.41 8.09
CA GLY A 515 21.46 0.54 6.68
C GLY A 515 22.70 1.41 6.43
N SER A 516 22.92 2.44 7.25
CA SER A 516 24.07 3.34 7.13
C SER A 516 25.40 2.66 7.50
N LEU A 517 25.36 1.53 8.23
CA LEU A 517 26.54 0.73 8.56
C LEU A 517 27.20 0.09 7.33
N VAL A 518 26.57 0.09 6.15
CA VAL A 518 27.19 -0.34 4.90
C VAL A 518 28.53 0.38 4.62
N LEU A 519 28.71 1.57 5.18
CA LEU A 519 29.93 2.38 5.07
C LEU A 519 31.02 2.01 6.09
N GLU A 520 30.70 1.18 7.08
CA GLU A 520 31.52 0.81 8.24
C GLU A 520 31.62 -0.71 8.44
N PRO A 521 32.35 -1.43 7.56
CA PRO A 521 32.43 -2.89 7.58
C PRO A 521 32.91 -3.50 8.90
N ALA A 522 33.75 -2.79 9.66
CA ALA A 522 34.19 -3.23 10.98
C ALA A 522 33.04 -3.26 12.00
N ARG A 523 32.12 -2.27 11.95
CA ARG A 523 30.92 -2.23 12.79
C ARG A 523 29.89 -3.26 12.35
N VAL A 524 29.74 -3.49 11.04
CA VAL A 524 28.91 -4.60 10.52
C VAL A 524 29.42 -5.95 11.03
N ARG A 525 30.74 -6.20 10.98
CA ARG A 525 31.32 -7.44 11.55
C ARG A 525 31.05 -7.56 13.04
N ALA A 526 31.32 -6.51 13.82
CA ALA A 526 31.06 -6.53 15.26
C ALA A 526 29.57 -6.76 15.59
N LEU A 527 28.66 -6.19 14.79
CA LEU A 527 27.22 -6.40 14.90
C LEU A 527 26.83 -7.84 14.61
N LEU A 528 27.37 -8.42 13.54
CA LEU A 528 27.14 -9.81 13.14
C LEU A 528 27.69 -10.82 14.15
N ASP A 529 28.86 -10.54 14.71
CA ASP A 529 29.44 -11.32 15.81
C ASP A 529 28.53 -11.27 17.05
N ALA A 530 27.96 -10.10 17.36
CA ALA A 530 27.06 -9.91 18.51
C ALA A 530 25.72 -10.66 18.36
N VAL A 531 25.24 -10.88 17.14
CA VAL A 531 24.02 -11.66 16.86
C VAL A 531 24.29 -13.13 16.53
N GLY A 532 25.49 -13.63 16.80
CA GLY A 532 25.83 -15.04 16.63
C GLY A 532 25.86 -15.50 15.17
N SER A 533 26.03 -14.58 14.22
CA SER A 533 26.17 -14.85 12.78
C SER A 533 27.52 -14.35 12.25
N PRO A 534 28.67 -14.80 12.81
CA PRO A 534 29.97 -14.27 12.46
C PRO A 534 30.36 -14.60 11.01
N ILE A 535 30.80 -13.59 10.25
CA ILE A 535 31.29 -13.80 8.88
C ILE A 535 32.79 -14.09 8.90
N THR A 536 33.14 -15.33 8.57
CA THR A 536 34.53 -15.82 8.55
C THR A 536 35.30 -15.48 7.26
N GLY A 537 34.61 -15.02 6.22
CA GLY A 537 35.18 -14.73 4.89
C GLY A 537 34.86 -13.32 4.35
N PRO A 538 35.09 -13.09 3.03
CA PRO A 538 34.55 -11.92 2.36
C PRO A 538 33.01 -12.02 2.26
N ALA A 539 32.35 -10.87 2.34
CA ALA A 539 30.90 -10.75 2.22
C ALA A 539 30.52 -9.54 1.34
N PHE A 540 29.24 -9.29 1.19
CA PHE A 540 28.64 -8.22 0.44
C PHE A 540 27.55 -7.60 1.29
N ALA A 541 27.47 -6.27 1.33
CA ALA A 541 26.46 -5.57 2.10
C ALA A 541 25.63 -4.67 1.18
N TYR A 542 24.31 -4.69 1.40
CA TYR A 542 23.30 -4.03 0.60
C TYR A 542 22.37 -3.25 1.52
N ALA A 543 22.41 -1.92 1.46
CA ALA A 543 21.46 -1.07 2.18
C ALA A 543 20.34 -0.66 1.23
N PHE A 544 19.11 -1.11 1.52
CA PHE A 544 17.93 -0.76 0.72
C PHE A 544 17.17 0.42 1.33
N PHE A 545 17.06 0.44 2.67
CA PHE A 545 16.49 1.51 3.47
C PHE A 545 17.45 1.92 4.58
N ALA A 546 17.12 3.00 5.30
CA ALA A 546 17.96 3.53 6.36
C ALA A 546 18.09 2.59 7.57
N ASP A 547 17.07 1.77 7.80
CA ASP A 547 16.88 0.87 8.93
C ASP A 547 17.13 -0.60 8.58
N THR A 548 17.53 -0.88 7.35
CA THR A 548 17.73 -2.26 6.86
C THR A 548 19.08 -2.43 6.18
N LEU A 549 19.79 -3.49 6.53
CA LEU A 549 21.04 -3.89 5.88
C LEU A 549 20.98 -5.38 5.56
N VAL A 550 21.22 -5.76 4.32
CA VAL A 550 21.39 -7.16 3.95
C VAL A 550 22.86 -7.48 3.79
N VAL A 551 23.35 -8.49 4.50
CA VAL A 551 24.73 -8.97 4.40
C VAL A 551 24.72 -10.39 3.84
N SER A 552 25.49 -10.64 2.78
CA SER A 552 25.57 -11.94 2.13
C SER A 552 27.03 -12.38 1.94
N PRO A 553 27.38 -13.66 2.15
CA PRO A 553 28.73 -14.15 1.86
C PRO A 553 29.04 -14.15 0.35
N THR A 554 28.02 -14.08 -0.51
CA THR A 554 28.17 -14.03 -1.98
C THR A 554 27.48 -12.82 -2.58
N ARG A 555 27.86 -12.44 -3.80
CA ARG A 555 27.25 -11.31 -4.49
C ARG A 555 25.82 -11.67 -4.91
N LEU A 556 24.84 -10.94 -4.39
CA LEU A 556 23.45 -11.03 -4.84
C LEU A 556 23.33 -10.51 -6.28
N SER A 557 22.59 -11.22 -7.13
CA SER A 557 22.31 -10.85 -8.52
C SER A 557 20.82 -10.96 -8.83
N GLY A 558 20.32 -10.05 -9.68
CA GLY A 558 18.96 -10.04 -10.21
C GLY A 558 17.88 -10.33 -9.15
N ARG A 559 17.29 -11.53 -9.25
CA ARG A 559 16.25 -12.05 -8.36
C ARG A 559 16.63 -11.98 -6.87
N ALA A 560 17.82 -12.42 -6.48
CA ALA A 560 18.23 -12.43 -5.07
C ALA A 560 18.34 -11.01 -4.47
N LEU A 561 18.73 -10.03 -5.28
CA LEU A 561 18.79 -8.63 -4.88
C LEU A 561 17.38 -8.03 -4.75
N TYR A 562 16.45 -8.41 -5.63
CA TYR A 562 15.05 -8.01 -5.56
C TYR A 562 14.36 -8.58 -4.31
N HIS A 563 14.59 -9.85 -3.98
CA HIS A 563 14.08 -10.48 -2.75
C HIS A 563 14.60 -9.80 -1.48
N ALA A 564 15.91 -9.54 -1.43
CA ALA A 564 16.52 -8.85 -0.32
C ALA A 564 15.92 -7.43 -0.13
N ARG A 565 15.55 -6.76 -1.22
CA ARG A 565 14.86 -5.47 -1.20
C ARG A 565 13.41 -5.58 -0.70
N LEU A 566 12.66 -6.61 -1.11
CA LEU A 566 11.28 -6.83 -0.65
C LEU A 566 11.25 -7.17 0.83
N ALA A 567 12.11 -8.07 1.29
CA ALA A 567 12.21 -8.42 2.70
C ALA A 567 12.60 -7.22 3.59
N ALA A 568 13.32 -6.25 3.03
CA ALA A 568 13.64 -4.99 3.71
C ALA A 568 12.49 -3.96 3.70
N LEU A 569 11.43 -4.17 2.90
CA LEU A 569 10.22 -3.33 2.87
C LEU A 569 9.14 -3.81 3.86
N GLU A 570 9.11 -5.11 4.12
CA GLU A 570 8.23 -5.79 5.08
C GLU A 570 8.69 -5.54 6.52
#